data_AF-A0A150G6V1-F1
#
_entry.id   AF-A0A150G6V1-F1
#
_cell.length_a   1.000
_cell.length_b   1.000
_cell.length_c   1.000
_cell.angle_alpha   90.00
_cell.angle_beta   90.00
_cell.angle_gamma   90.00
#
_symmetry.space_group_name_H-M   'P 1'
#
loop_
_entity.id
_entity.type
_entity.pdbx_description
1 polymer ?
#
loop_
_entity_poly.entity_id
_entity_poly.type
_entity_poly.pdbx_seq_one_letter_code
_entity_poly.pdbx_strand_id
1 'polypeptide(L)' 'MEVIVKLKWGMEYKGYLVSTDAYMNLQLASTEEYIDGAFTGQLGEVLIRCNNVLYLRGVPEEDAERS' A
#
# COMPACT_ATOMS: atom_id res chain seq x y z
N MET A 1 -10.72 -2.55 2.16
CA MET A 1 -10.53 -1.64 1.00
C MET A 1 -9.11 -1.81 0.53
N GLU A 2 -8.91 -2.09 -0.75
CA GLU A 2 -7.57 -2.15 -1.33
C GLU A 2 -7.05 -0.74 -1.62
N VAL A 3 -5.80 -0.50 -1.26
CA VAL A 3 -5.14 0.79 -1.41
C VAL A 3 -3.75 0.63 -1.99
N ILE A 4 -3.28 1.68 -2.66
CA ILE A 4 -1.89 1.84 -3.06
C ILE A 4 -1.31 3.01 -2.28
N VAL A 5 -0.23 2.74 -1.55
CA VAL A 5 0.51 3.70 -0.74
C VAL A 5 1.84 3.98 -1.43
N LYS A 6 2.03 5.23 -1.88
CA LYS A 6 3.32 5.68 -2.43
C LYS A 6 4.19 6.19 -1.30
N LEU A 7 5.41 5.67 -1.18
CA LEU A 7 6.42 6.22 -0.28
C LEU A 7 7.16 7.40 -0.92
N LYS A 8 7.70 8.28 -0.07
CA LYS A 8 8.54 9.42 -0.48
C LYS A 8 9.73 9.04 -1.37
N TRP A 9 10.16 7.79 -1.30
CA TRP A 9 11.34 7.26 -1.98
C TRP A 9 11.02 6.51 -3.28
N GLY A 10 9.76 6.52 -3.73
CA GLY A 10 9.36 5.93 -5.01
C GLY A 10 8.77 4.52 -4.91
N MET A 11 8.97 3.80 -3.81
CA MET A 11 8.33 2.49 -3.60
C MET A 11 6.81 2.62 -3.46
N GLU A 12 6.09 1.64 -3.97
CA GLU A 12 4.64 1.51 -3.84
C GLU A 12 4.28 0.23 -3.11
N TYR A 13 3.35 0.34 -2.16
CA TYR A 13 2.76 -0.80 -1.48
C TYR A 13 1.29 -0.89 -1.83
N LYS A 14 0.91 -1.99 -2.48
CA LYS A 14 -0.49 -2.32 -2.76
C LYS A 14 -0.94 -3.34 -1.72
N GLY A 15 -2.09 -3.12 -1.08
CA GLY A 15 -2.61 -4.08 -0.12
C GLY A 15 -3.94 -3.67 0.48
N TYR A 16 -4.50 -4.52 1.33
CA TYR A 16 -5.75 -4.25 2.03
C TYR A 16 -5.50 -3.39 3.26
N LEU A 17 -6.08 -2.18 3.30
CA LEU A 17 -6.01 -1.33 4.48
C LEU A 17 -6.83 -1.96 5.62
N VAL A 18 -6.14 -2.41 6.66
CA VAL A 18 -6.72 -3.04 7.86
C VAL A 18 -7.11 -1.98 8.88
N SER A 19 -6.18 -1.09 9.21
CA SER A 19 -6.39 -0.06 10.22
C SER A 19 -5.47 1.14 10.03
N THR A 20 -5.84 2.26 10.65
CA THR A 20 -5.03 3.48 10.74
C THR A 20 -5.14 4.07 12.13
N ASP A 21 -4.11 4.78 12.60
CA ASP A 21 -4.16 5.56 13.84
C ASP A 21 -4.29 7.08 13.61
N ALA A 22 -4.36 7.86 14.69
CA ALA A 22 -4.48 9.32 14.64
C ALA A 22 -3.25 10.02 14.02
N TYR A 23 -2.12 9.34 13.90
CA TYR A 23 -0.91 9.85 13.24
C TYR A 23 -0.84 9.43 11.77
N MET A 24 -1.81 8.67 11.27
CA MET A 24 -1.84 8.08 9.93
C MET A 24 -0.73 7.04 9.71
N ASN A 25 -0.35 6.28 10.75
CA ASN A 25 0.34 5.00 10.51
C ASN A 25 -0.68 4.02 9.89
N LEU A 26 -0.25 3.23 8.91
CA LEU A 26 -1.12 2.38 8.11
C LEU A 26 -0.77 0.90 8.32
N GLN A 27 -1.74 0.08 8.67
CA GLN A 27 -1.60 -1.37 8.67
C GLN A 27 -2.21 -1.94 7.39
N LEU A 28 -1.39 -2.62 6.59
CA LEU A 28 -1.79 -3.28 5.36
C LEU A 28 -1.68 -4.80 5.51
N ALA A 29 -2.63 -5.53 4.93
CA ALA A 29 -2.61 -6.99 4.79
C ALA A 29 -2.48 -7.39 3.31
N SER A 30 -1.95 -8.59 3.07
CA SER A 30 -1.66 -9.13 1.74
C SER A 30 -0.90 -8.14 0.85
N THR A 31 0.07 -7.46 1.45
CA THR A 31 0.81 -6.35 0.82
C THR A 31 1.77 -6.88 -0.24
N GLU A 32 1.79 -6.21 -1.37
CA GLU A 32 2.71 -6.38 -2.48
C GLU A 32 3.60 -5.14 -2.59
N GLU A 33 4.87 -5.36 -2.91
CA GLU A 33 5.83 -4.30 -3.15
C GLU A 33 6.04 -4.08 -4.65
N TYR A 34 6.06 -2.81 -5.04
CA TYR A 34 6.37 -2.36 -6.37
C TYR A 34 7.49 -1.32 -6.33
N ILE A 35 8.55 -1.56 -7.11
CA ILE A 35 9.67 -0.63 -7.29
C ILE A 35 9.72 -0.26 -8.77
N ASP A 36 9.71 1.04 -9.06
CA ASP A 36 9.65 1.57 -10.44
C ASP A 36 8.50 0.98 -11.28
N GLY A 37 7.38 0.68 -10.63
CA GLY A 37 6.18 0.10 -11.25
C GLY A 37 6.24 -1.41 -11.51
N ALA A 38 7.35 -2.07 -11.17
CA ALA A 38 7.50 -3.52 -11.30
C ALA A 38 7.23 -4.21 -9.96
N PHE A 39 6.45 -5.29 -9.99
CA PHE A 39 6.23 -6.16 -8.84
C PHE A 39 7.56 -6.79 -8.39
N THR A 40 7.94 -6.59 -7.13
CA THR A 40 9.17 -7.13 -6.54
C THR A 40 8.91 -8.30 -5.60
N GLY A 41 7.73 -8.36 -4.99
CA GLY A 41 7.37 -9.48 -4.13
C GLY A 41 6.16 -9.23 -3.23
N GLN A 42 5.78 -10.28 -2.52
CA GLN A 42 4.71 -10.26 -1.53
C GLN A 42 5.31 -10.14 -0.12
N LEU A 43 4.84 -9.14 0.64
CA LEU A 43 5.29 -8.84 2.00
C LEU A 43 4.29 -9.30 3.07
N GLY A 44 3.04 -9.55 2.70
CA GLY A 44 2.01 -9.98 3.65
C GLY A 44 1.55 -8.83 4.54
N GLU A 45 1.76 -8.93 5.86
CA GLU A 45 1.35 -7.89 6.80
C GLU A 45 2.44 -6.82 6.97
N VAL A 46 2.09 -5.56 6.73
CA VAL A 46 3.02 -4.42 6.75
C VAL A 46 2.46 -3.28 7.58
N LEU A 47 3.30 -2.68 8.42
CA LEU A 47 3.03 -1.42 9.10
C LEU A 47 3.85 -0.30 8.46
N ILE A 48 3.19 0.68 7.85
CA ILE A 48 3.81 1.85 7.24
C ILE A 48 3.71 3.04 8.19
N ARG A 49 4.87 3.61 8.56
CA ARG A 49 4.93 4.82 9.38
C ARG A 49 4.53 6.05 8.57
N CYS A 50 3.69 6.90 9.15
CA CYS A 50 3.09 8.04 8.48
C CYS A 50 4.08 8.99 7.79
N ASN A 51 5.24 9.24 8.40
CA ASN A 51 6.23 10.17 7.88
C ASN A 51 6.95 9.67 6.62
N ASN A 52 6.76 8.41 6.22
CA ASN A 52 7.28 7.85 4.97
C ASN A 52 6.27 7.93 3.82
N VAL A 53 4.98 8.16 4.11
CA VAL A 53 3.91 8.23 3.11
C VAL A 53 4.00 9.53 2.33
N LEU A 54 3.89 9.42 1.01
CA LEU A 54 3.70 10.56 0.10
C LEU A 54 2.21 10.77 -0.18
N TYR A 55 1.50 9.72 -0.58
CA TYR A 55 0.04 9.70 -0.71
C TYR A 55 -0.51 8.27 -0.59
N LEU A 56 -1.83 8.17 -0.35
CA LEU A 56 -2.59 6.94 -0.57
C LEU A 56 -3.67 7.16 -1.63
N ARG A 57 -4.02 6.10 -2.36
CA ARG A 57 -5.18 6.07 -3.25
C ARG A 57 -5.92 4.74 -3.12
N GLY A 58 -7.24 4.77 -3.30
CA GLY A 58 -8.02 3.54 -3.47
C GLY A 58 -7.71 2.86 -4.81
N VAL A 59 -7.83 1.54 -4.84
CA VAL A 59 -7.86 0.77 -6.09
C VAL A 59 -9.32 0.64 -6.53
N PRO A 60 -9.67 1.04 -7.77
CA PRO A 60 -11.02 0.83 -8.31
C PRO A 60 -11.37 -0.67 -8.36
N GLU A 61 -12.63 -1.02 -8.12
CA GLU A 61 -13.09 -2.42 -8.12
C GLU A 61 -12.83 -3.14 -9.45
N GLU A 62 -12.87 -2.44 -10.58
CA GLU A 62 -12.58 -3.00 -11.92
C GLU A 62 -11.12 -3.48 -12.09
N ASP A 63 -10.17 -2.87 -11.38
CA ASP A 63 -8.75 -3.21 -11.43
C ASP A 63 -8.39 -4.31 -10.41
N ALA A 64 -9.20 -4.48 -9.36
CA ALA A 64 -9.00 -5.49 -8.32
C ALA A 64 -9.30 -6.92 -8.84
N GLU A 65 -10.24 -7.08 -9.77
CA GLU A 65 -10.60 -8.38 -10.35
C GLU A 65 -9.58 -8.91 -11.39
N ARG A 66 -8.64 -8.06 -11.82
CA ARG A 66 -7.63 -8.40 -12.84
C ARG A 66 -6.27 -8.84 -12.25
N SER A 67 -6.09 -8.75 -10.94
CA SER A 67 -4.81 -9.05 -10.26
C SER A 67 -4.81 -10.43 -9.62
#